data_AF-A0AAZ3PKR8-F1
#
_entry.id   AF-A0AAZ3PKR8-F1
#
_cell.length_a   1.000
_cell.length_b   1.000
_cell.length_c   1.000
_cell.angle_alpha   90.00
_cell.angle_beta   90.00
_cell.angle_gamma   90.00
#
_symmetry.space_group_name_H-M   'P 1'
#
loop_
_entity.id
_entity.type
_entity.pdbx_description
1 polymer ?
#
loop_
_entity_poly.entity_id
_entity_poly.type
_entity_poly.pdbx_seq_one_letter_code
_entity_poly.pdbx_strand_id
1 'polypeptide(L)'
;MLPIEAIKCLNAAVDIYTDMGRFTIAAKHHITIAEIYESELVDIEKAIAHYEQAADYYKGEESNSSANKCLLKVGAYAAQLEQYAKAIEIYEQVGSSTMDNPLLKYSAKEYFFKASLCHFIVDELNAKLAVEKYEEMFPAFSDSRECKLLKKLLDAHEEQNCEAFTEAIKEFDSISRLDQWQTTMLLRIKKTIQGDEGDLK
;
A
#
# COMPACT_ATOMS: atom_id res chain seq x y z
N MET A 1 -1.07 3.32 -32.20
CA MET A 1 -0.10 2.26 -31.87
C MET A 1 -0.79 1.40 -30.82
N LEU A 2 -0.93 0.08 -31.03
CA LEU A 2 -1.64 -0.75 -30.05
C LEU A 2 -0.81 -0.77 -28.75
N PRO A 3 -1.41 -0.67 -27.55
CA PRO A 3 -0.67 -0.67 -26.26
C PRO A 3 0.28 -1.86 -26.13
N ILE A 4 -0.11 -3.01 -26.67
CA ILE A 4 0.69 -4.23 -26.70
C ILE A 4 1.98 -4.07 -27.51
N GLU A 5 1.95 -3.30 -28.59
CA GLU A 5 3.11 -3.04 -29.44
C GLU A 5 4.08 -2.06 -28.76
N ALA A 6 3.55 -1.06 -28.06
CA ALA A 6 4.35 -0.17 -27.22
C ALA A 6 5.06 -0.94 -26.11
N ILE A 7 4.37 -1.85 -25.42
CA ILE A 7 4.95 -2.72 -24.39
C ILE A 7 6.06 -3.60 -24.98
N LYS A 8 5.86 -4.20 -26.16
CA LYS A 8 6.90 -4.99 -26.83
C LYS A 8 8.15 -4.18 -27.12
N CYS A 9 7.99 -2.96 -27.66
CA CYS A 9 9.11 -2.06 -27.94
C CYS A 9 9.84 -1.64 -26.65
N LEU A 10 9.09 -1.36 -25.58
CA LEU A 10 9.65 -0.98 -24.28
C LEU A 10 10.39 -2.15 -23.61
N ASN A 11 9.86 -3.38 -23.69
CA ASN A 11 10.56 -4.58 -23.18
C ASN A 11 11.87 -4.82 -23.92
N ALA A 12 11.89 -4.70 -25.26
CA ALA A 12 13.14 -4.79 -26.01
C ALA A 12 14.15 -3.70 -25.60
N ALA A 13 13.68 -2.49 -25.30
CA ALA A 13 14.53 -1.42 -24.79
C ALA A 13 15.06 -1.74 -23.37
N VAL A 14 14.23 -2.29 -22.49
CA VAL A 14 14.62 -2.77 -21.16
C VAL A 14 15.75 -3.78 -21.26
N ASP A 15 15.63 -4.78 -22.13
CA ASP A 15 16.65 -5.83 -22.28
C ASP A 15 17.99 -5.22 -22.69
N ILE A 16 17.99 -4.33 -23.69
CA ILE A 16 19.20 -3.63 -24.14
C ILE A 16 19.81 -2.78 -23.01
N TYR A 17 19.01 -2.01 -22.27
CA TYR A 17 19.53 -1.17 -21.20
C TYR A 17 20.03 -1.97 -20.00
N THR A 18 19.40 -3.12 -19.72
CA THR A 18 19.84 -4.07 -18.68
C THR A 18 21.19 -4.67 -19.07
N ASP A 19 21.35 -5.13 -20.32
CA ASP A 19 22.62 -5.66 -20.85
C ASP A 19 23.74 -4.60 -20.84
N MET A 20 23.39 -3.33 -21.04
CA MET A 20 24.32 -2.20 -20.95
C MET A 20 24.63 -1.76 -19.50
N GLY A 21 24.04 -2.40 -18.49
CA GLY A 21 24.20 -2.04 -17.07
C GLY A 21 23.54 -0.71 -16.68
N ARG A 22 22.59 -0.21 -17.48
CA ARG A 22 21.87 1.06 -17.25
C ARG A 22 20.54 0.80 -16.55
N PHE A 23 20.60 0.23 -15.35
CA PHE A 23 19.43 -0.20 -14.58
C PHE A 23 18.46 0.93 -14.25
N THR A 24 18.96 2.14 -13.97
CA THR A 24 18.11 3.33 -13.76
C THR A 24 17.23 3.65 -14.98
N ILE A 25 17.70 3.41 -16.21
CA ILE A 25 16.91 3.66 -17.43
C ILE A 25 15.95 2.50 -17.68
N ALA A 26 16.41 1.26 -17.49
CA ALA A 26 15.55 0.07 -17.56
C ALA A 26 14.36 0.20 -16.58
N ALA A 27 14.61 0.63 -15.34
CA ALA A 27 13.58 0.84 -14.32
C ALA A 27 12.52 1.88 -14.75
N LYS A 28 12.92 2.96 -15.44
CA LYS A 28 11.98 3.95 -15.99
C LYS A 28 11.08 3.33 -17.05
N HIS A 29 11.64 2.50 -17.93
CA HIS A 29 10.84 1.79 -18.93
C HIS A 29 9.90 0.77 -18.29
N HIS A 30 10.33 0.06 -17.24
CA HIS A 30 9.44 -0.80 -16.44
C HIS A 30 8.26 -0.02 -15.84
N ILE A 31 8.50 1.16 -15.27
CA ILE A 31 7.41 2.02 -14.77
C ILE A 31 6.43 2.37 -15.89
N THR A 32 6.92 2.79 -17.06
CA THR A 32 6.06 3.14 -18.20
C THR A 32 5.25 1.93 -18.68
N ILE A 33 5.85 0.75 -18.73
CA ILE A 33 5.13 -0.49 -19.07
C ILE A 33 4.03 -0.77 -18.04
N ALA A 34 4.34 -0.62 -16.75
CA ALA A 34 3.38 -0.81 -15.68
C ALA A 34 2.21 0.19 -15.76
N GLU A 35 2.48 1.45 -16.09
CA GLU A 35 1.45 2.48 -16.29
C GLU A 35 0.52 2.17 -17.47
N ILE A 36 1.04 1.59 -18.55
CA ILE A 36 0.21 1.12 -19.70
C ILE A 36 -0.65 -0.07 -19.26
N TYR A 37 -0.09 -1.01 -18.48
CA TYR A 37 -0.87 -2.12 -17.93
C TYR A 37 -1.96 -1.66 -16.96
N GLU A 38 -1.69 -0.65 -16.13
CA GLU A 38 -2.66 -0.04 -15.22
C GLU A 38 -3.80 0.66 -15.98
N SER A 39 -3.47 1.49 -16.97
CA SER A 39 -4.43 2.42 -17.57
C SER A 39 -5.14 1.89 -18.81
N GLU A 40 -4.43 1.22 -19.72
CA GLU A 40 -4.96 0.82 -21.03
C GLU A 40 -5.43 -0.63 -21.06
N LEU A 41 -4.70 -1.53 -20.38
CA LEU A 41 -4.97 -2.98 -20.41
C LEU A 41 -5.69 -3.48 -19.15
N VAL A 42 -5.70 -2.68 -18.08
CA VAL A 42 -6.29 -3.00 -16.77
C VAL A 42 -5.80 -4.37 -16.24
N ASP A 43 -4.54 -4.70 -16.51
CA ASP A 43 -3.87 -5.94 -16.07
C ASP A 43 -2.98 -5.60 -14.87
N ILE A 44 -3.62 -5.56 -13.70
CA ILE A 44 -2.99 -5.13 -12.45
C ILE A 44 -1.88 -6.09 -12.02
N GLU A 45 -2.04 -7.40 -12.26
CA GLU A 45 -1.03 -8.41 -11.92
C GLU A 45 0.29 -8.17 -12.67
N LYS A 46 0.22 -7.90 -13.98
CA LYS A 46 1.42 -7.55 -14.74
C LYS A 46 1.99 -6.19 -14.34
N ALA A 47 1.14 -5.20 -14.05
CA ALA A 47 1.60 -3.91 -13.57
C ALA A 47 2.43 -4.04 -12.27
N ILE A 48 1.95 -4.85 -11.31
CA ILE A 48 2.68 -5.18 -10.08
C ILE A 48 4.05 -5.75 -10.39
N ALA A 49 4.14 -6.78 -11.24
CA ALA A 49 5.41 -7.42 -11.58
C ALA A 49 6.44 -6.44 -12.18
N HIS A 50 5.99 -5.55 -13.08
CA HIS A 50 6.86 -4.53 -13.65
C HIS A 50 7.27 -3.45 -12.64
N TYR A 51 6.37 -3.03 -11.74
CA TYR A 51 6.73 -2.09 -10.67
C TYR A 51 7.69 -2.69 -9.64
N GLU A 52 7.57 -3.98 -9.33
CA GLU A 52 8.52 -4.69 -8.45
C GLU A 52 9.92 -4.73 -9.06
N GLN A 53 10.02 -5.12 -10.33
CA GLN A 53 11.31 -5.11 -11.04
C GLN A 53 11.92 -3.70 -11.10
N ALA A 54 11.10 -2.68 -11.35
CA ALA A 54 11.58 -1.30 -11.28
C ALA A 54 12.10 -0.92 -9.89
N ALA A 55 11.39 -1.34 -8.83
CA ALA A 55 11.81 -1.09 -7.45
C ALA A 55 13.14 -1.77 -7.13
N ASP A 56 13.34 -3.02 -7.54
CA ASP A 56 14.58 -3.77 -7.33
C ASP A 56 15.76 -3.11 -8.04
N TYR A 57 15.59 -2.65 -9.28
CA TYR A 57 16.62 -1.89 -9.99
C TYR A 57 16.97 -0.59 -9.28
N TYR A 58 15.97 0.18 -8.83
CA TYR A 58 16.25 1.41 -8.06
C TYR A 58 16.90 1.13 -6.71
N LYS A 59 16.54 0.03 -6.04
CA LYS A 59 17.14 -0.37 -4.76
C LYS A 59 18.61 -0.78 -4.94
N GLY A 60 18.93 -1.50 -6.01
CA GLY A 60 20.31 -1.86 -6.36
C GLY A 60 21.20 -0.65 -6.67
N GLU A 61 20.62 0.41 -7.23
CA GLU A 61 21.29 1.68 -7.54
C GLU A 61 21.23 2.69 -6.36
N GLU A 62 20.97 2.22 -5.14
CA GLU A 62 20.85 3.00 -3.90
C GLU A 62 19.82 4.16 -3.96
N SER A 63 18.91 4.12 -4.94
CA SER A 63 17.89 5.12 -5.23
C SER A 63 16.60 4.87 -4.45
N ASN A 64 16.71 4.86 -3.12
CA ASN A 64 15.62 4.50 -2.19
C ASN A 64 14.33 5.28 -2.41
N SER A 65 14.39 6.59 -2.70
CA SER A 65 13.20 7.40 -2.94
C SER A 65 12.39 6.94 -4.15
N SER A 66 13.06 6.53 -5.23
CA SER A 66 12.41 6.02 -6.44
C SER A 66 11.90 4.59 -6.25
N ALA A 67 12.67 3.76 -5.54
CA ALA A 67 12.26 2.42 -5.16
C ALA A 67 10.97 2.47 -4.31
N ASN A 68 10.93 3.32 -3.29
CA ASN A 68 9.78 3.49 -2.42
C ASN A 68 8.53 3.93 -3.20
N LYS A 69 8.65 4.82 -4.19
CA LYS A 69 7.51 5.19 -5.05
C LYS A 69 6.94 3.99 -5.82
N CYS A 70 7.81 3.14 -6.36
CA CYS A 70 7.39 1.93 -7.07
C CYS A 70 6.74 0.94 -6.10
N LEU A 71 7.38 0.67 -4.96
CA LEU A 71 6.87 -0.21 -3.91
C LEU A 71 5.49 0.23 -3.41
N LEU A 72 5.26 1.52 -3.19
CA LEU A 72 3.94 2.02 -2.76
C LEU A 72 2.84 1.73 -3.77
N LYS A 73 3.15 1.76 -5.08
CA LYS A 73 2.23 1.34 -6.15
C LYS A 73 1.98 -0.17 -6.08
N VAL A 74 3.04 -0.97 -5.95
CA VAL A 74 2.93 -2.44 -5.77
C VAL A 74 2.03 -2.78 -4.57
N GLY A 75 2.27 -2.17 -3.41
CA GLY A 75 1.46 -2.39 -2.21
C GLY A 75 0.00 -2.00 -2.37
N ALA A 76 -0.28 -0.87 -3.05
CA ALA A 76 -1.64 -0.42 -3.29
C ALA A 76 -2.43 -1.38 -4.18
N TYR A 77 -1.82 -1.87 -5.27
CA TYR A 77 -2.44 -2.84 -6.17
C TYR A 77 -2.52 -4.24 -5.55
N ALA A 78 -1.49 -4.66 -4.80
CA ALA A 78 -1.51 -5.94 -4.08
C ALA A 78 -2.69 -5.98 -3.08
N ALA A 79 -2.94 -4.89 -2.36
CA ALA A 79 -4.11 -4.79 -1.47
C ALA A 79 -5.45 -4.83 -2.25
N GLN A 80 -5.51 -4.26 -3.45
CA GLN A 80 -6.71 -4.35 -4.30
C GLN A 80 -6.99 -5.79 -4.74
N LEU A 81 -5.94 -6.53 -5.13
CA LEU A 81 -5.96 -7.95 -5.49
C LEU A 81 -6.06 -8.89 -4.27
N GLU A 82 -6.35 -8.36 -3.08
CA GLU A 82 -6.51 -9.12 -1.84
C GLU A 82 -5.25 -9.87 -1.38
N GLN A 83 -4.09 -9.52 -1.94
CA GLN A 83 -2.77 -9.97 -1.51
C GLN A 83 -2.28 -9.14 -0.31
N TYR A 84 -3.06 -9.12 0.77
CA TYR A 84 -2.80 -8.26 1.94
C TYR A 84 -1.45 -8.56 2.60
N ALA A 85 -1.04 -9.83 2.70
CA ALA A 85 0.25 -10.22 3.26
C ALA A 85 1.42 -9.52 2.54
N LYS A 86 1.40 -9.55 1.20
CA LYS A 86 2.41 -8.88 0.38
C LYS A 86 2.35 -7.36 0.54
N ALA A 87 1.16 -6.78 0.57
CA ALA A 87 0.99 -5.34 0.77
C ALA A 87 1.55 -4.87 2.13
N ILE A 88 1.33 -5.65 3.19
CA ILE A 88 1.84 -5.41 4.55
C ILE A 88 3.37 -5.36 4.53
N GLU A 89 4.02 -6.40 4.00
CA GLU A 89 5.49 -6.47 3.96
C GLU A 89 6.08 -5.26 3.24
N ILE A 90 5.47 -4.87 2.12
CA ILE A 90 5.89 -3.70 1.34
C ILE A 90 5.72 -2.41 2.13
N TYR A 91 4.57 -2.19 2.77
CA TYR A 91 4.33 -0.97 3.54
C TYR A 91 5.20 -0.89 4.81
N GLU A 92 5.48 -2.01 5.49
CA GLU A 92 6.42 -2.05 6.61
C GLU A 92 7.86 -1.77 6.16
N GLN A 93 8.28 -2.35 5.02
CA GLN A 93 9.61 -2.11 4.46
C GLN A 93 9.78 -0.64 4.06
N VAL A 94 8.81 -0.06 3.34
CA VAL A 94 8.85 1.34 2.93
C VAL A 94 8.75 2.24 4.16
N GLY A 95 7.86 1.93 5.11
CA GLY A 95 7.73 2.63 6.39
C GLY A 95 9.05 2.71 7.13
N SER A 96 9.70 1.57 7.33
CA SER A 96 11.00 1.47 8.02
C SER A 96 12.09 2.26 7.31
N SER A 97 12.22 2.10 5.99
CA SER A 97 13.19 2.84 5.18
C SER A 97 12.94 4.35 5.19
N THR A 98 11.69 4.76 5.37
CA THR A 98 11.28 6.18 5.42
C THR A 98 11.57 6.80 6.79
N MET A 99 11.56 6.01 7.88
CA MET A 99 11.89 6.48 9.22
C MET A 99 13.35 6.94 9.34
N ASP A 100 14.25 6.30 8.61
CA ASP A 100 15.67 6.69 8.55
C ASP A 100 15.88 8.09 7.95
N ASN A 101 14.88 8.62 7.21
CA ASN A 101 14.93 9.95 6.61
C ASN A 101 14.05 10.95 7.38
N PRO A 102 14.64 11.95 8.09
CA PRO A 102 13.90 12.93 8.87
C PRO A 102 12.87 13.75 8.06
N LEU A 103 13.10 13.93 6.75
CA LEU A 103 12.21 14.68 5.87
C LEU A 103 10.92 13.92 5.53
N LEU A 104 11.00 12.59 5.50
CA LEU A 104 9.88 11.72 5.12
C LEU A 104 9.16 11.14 6.34
N LYS A 105 9.60 11.48 7.55
CA LYS A 105 9.04 11.07 8.84
C LYS A 105 7.52 11.25 8.94
N TYR A 106 6.96 12.27 8.26
CA TYR A 106 5.52 12.50 8.22
C TYR A 106 4.78 11.46 7.36
N SER A 107 5.38 11.01 6.26
CA SER A 107 4.83 10.01 5.34
C SER A 107 4.89 8.60 5.92
N ALA A 108 5.86 8.30 6.79
CA ALA A 108 5.97 6.99 7.45
C ALA A 108 4.69 6.63 8.22
N LYS A 109 4.04 7.60 8.88
CA LYS A 109 2.77 7.41 9.59
C LYS A 109 1.65 6.91 8.67
N GLU A 110 1.59 7.43 7.44
CA GLU A 110 0.61 7.00 6.46
C GLU A 110 0.87 5.55 6.03
N TYR A 111 2.13 5.15 5.88
CA TYR A 111 2.49 3.79 5.49
C TYR A 111 2.16 2.77 6.59
N PHE A 112 2.47 3.07 7.85
CA PHE A 112 2.07 2.23 8.98
C PHE A 112 0.55 2.15 9.14
N PHE A 113 -0.17 3.24 8.87
CA PHE A 113 -1.63 3.21 8.84
C PHE A 113 -2.15 2.27 7.75
N LYS A 114 -1.60 2.35 6.53
CA LYS A 114 -1.96 1.45 5.42
C LYS A 114 -1.63 -0.02 5.74
N ALA A 115 -0.45 -0.30 6.30
CA ALA A 115 -0.08 -1.64 6.76
C ALA A 115 -1.03 -2.18 7.83
N SER A 116 -1.39 -1.35 8.81
CA SER A 116 -2.31 -1.73 9.90
C SER A 116 -3.71 -2.06 9.38
N LEU A 117 -4.22 -1.29 8.42
CA LEU A 117 -5.51 -1.58 7.76
C LEU A 117 -5.46 -2.93 7.01
N CYS A 118 -4.35 -3.23 6.33
CA CYS A 118 -4.18 -4.52 5.67
C CYS A 118 -4.10 -5.67 6.68
N HIS A 119 -3.39 -5.51 7.81
CA HIS A 119 -3.40 -6.50 8.89
C HIS A 119 -4.81 -6.74 9.41
N PHE A 120 -5.58 -5.67 9.57
CA PHE A 120 -6.92 -5.75 10.13
C PHE A 120 -7.92 -6.51 9.26
N ILE A 121 -7.74 -6.48 7.94
CA ILE A 121 -8.53 -7.30 7.02
C ILE A 121 -8.16 -8.79 7.15
N VAL A 122 -6.90 -9.11 7.47
CA VAL A 122 -6.44 -10.50 7.60
C VAL A 122 -6.83 -11.08 8.96
N ASP A 123 -6.49 -10.38 10.04
CA ASP A 123 -6.73 -10.81 11.42
C ASP A 123 -6.65 -9.61 12.38
N GLU A 124 -7.66 -9.47 13.23
CA GLU A 124 -7.75 -8.41 14.24
C GLU A 124 -6.60 -8.46 15.24
N LEU A 125 -6.16 -9.65 15.62
CA LEU A 125 -5.08 -9.82 16.59
C LEU A 125 -3.76 -9.32 16.01
N ASN A 126 -3.49 -9.65 14.73
CA ASN A 126 -2.32 -9.16 14.03
C ASN A 126 -2.31 -7.64 13.88
N ALA A 127 -3.47 -7.03 13.66
CA ALA A 127 -3.56 -5.57 13.62
C ALA A 127 -3.23 -4.92 14.97
N LYS A 128 -3.72 -5.48 16.08
CA LYS A 128 -3.42 -4.99 17.43
C LYS A 128 -1.91 -5.07 17.74
N LEU A 129 -1.31 -6.22 17.45
CA LEU A 129 0.13 -6.43 17.60
C LEU A 129 0.96 -5.51 16.70
N ALA A 130 0.54 -5.30 15.46
CA ALA A 130 1.21 -4.40 14.53
C ALA A 130 1.14 -2.95 15.02
N VAL A 131 -0.02 -2.49 15.51
CA VAL A 131 -0.17 -1.14 16.07
C VAL A 131 0.74 -0.94 17.28
N GLU A 132 0.77 -1.88 18.24
CA GLU A 132 1.69 -1.79 19.40
C GLU A 132 3.16 -1.73 18.95
N LYS A 133 3.57 -2.59 18.02
CA LYS A 133 4.92 -2.58 17.45
C LYS A 133 5.26 -1.23 16.80
N TYR A 134 4.34 -0.65 16.03
CA TYR A 134 4.56 0.66 15.39
C TYR A 134 4.63 1.80 16.40
N GLU A 135 3.91 1.71 17.53
CA GLU A 135 4.02 2.67 18.63
C GLU A 135 5.36 2.60 19.35
N GLU A 136 5.86 1.37 19.61
CA GLU A 136 7.17 1.16 20.21
C GLU A 136 8.30 1.64 19.30
N MET A 137 8.21 1.33 18.00
CA MET A 137 9.20 1.73 17.00
C MET A 137 9.17 3.24 16.74
N PHE A 138 8.00 3.86 16.82
CA PHE A 138 7.83 5.26 16.44
C PHE A 138 6.84 5.99 17.38
N PRO A 139 7.33 6.59 18.49
CA PRO A 139 6.47 7.27 19.48
C PRO A 139 5.61 8.40 18.90
N ALA A 140 6.05 9.03 17.81
CA ALA A 140 5.26 10.07 17.14
C ALA A 140 4.04 9.53 16.34
N PHE A 141 3.94 8.21 16.16
CA PHE A 141 2.76 7.54 15.59
C PHE A 141 1.70 7.39 16.67
N SER A 142 2.07 7.16 17.93
CA SER A 142 1.12 7.10 19.05
C SER A 142 0.30 8.39 19.21
N ASP A 143 0.93 9.55 19.00
CA ASP A 143 0.26 10.85 19.05
C ASP A 143 -0.55 11.17 17.78
N SER A 144 -0.34 10.40 16.71
CA SER A 144 -0.96 10.62 15.41
C SER A 144 -2.47 10.32 15.43
N ARG A 145 -3.20 10.97 14.51
CA ARG A 145 -4.65 10.77 14.39
C ARG A 145 -4.95 9.39 13.83
N GLU A 146 -4.05 8.89 12.98
CA GLU A 146 -4.09 7.60 12.33
C GLU A 146 -4.05 6.47 13.37
N CYS A 147 -3.12 6.52 14.33
CA CYS A 147 -3.07 5.53 15.41
C CYS A 147 -4.32 5.60 16.32
N LYS A 148 -4.76 6.82 16.68
CA LYS A 148 -5.98 7.00 17.50
C LYS A 148 -7.22 6.45 16.80
N LEU A 149 -7.32 6.63 15.48
CA LEU A 149 -8.38 6.02 14.68
C LEU A 149 -8.25 4.49 14.72
N LEU A 150 -7.08 3.91 14.42
CA LEU A 150 -6.90 2.46 14.43
C LEU A 150 -7.30 1.83 15.77
N LYS A 151 -6.92 2.44 16.90
CA LYS A 151 -7.34 1.97 18.23
C LYS A 151 -8.86 1.99 18.40
N LYS A 152 -9.52 3.10 18.06
CA LYS A 152 -10.99 3.18 18.07
C LYS A 152 -11.64 2.12 17.16
N LEU A 153 -11.06 1.85 16.00
CA LEU A 153 -11.57 0.85 15.06
C LEU A 153 -11.37 -0.58 15.59
N LEU A 154 -10.24 -0.86 16.24
CA LEU A 154 -9.97 -2.13 16.91
C LEU A 154 -10.95 -2.36 18.06
N ASP A 155 -11.13 -1.38 18.94
CA ASP A 155 -12.09 -1.45 20.06
C ASP A 155 -13.53 -1.68 19.54
N ALA A 156 -13.95 -0.94 18.51
CA ALA A 156 -15.27 -1.10 17.91
C ALA A 156 -15.46 -2.47 17.23
N HIS A 157 -14.40 -3.07 16.70
CA HIS A 157 -14.44 -4.41 16.11
C HIS A 157 -14.47 -5.50 17.19
N GLU A 158 -13.70 -5.36 18.27
CA GLU A 158 -13.74 -6.26 19.44
C GLU A 158 -15.15 -6.25 20.08
N GLU A 159 -15.84 -5.11 20.10
CA GLU A 159 -17.22 -4.98 20.58
C GLU A 159 -18.30 -5.35 19.53
N GLN A 160 -17.91 -5.68 18.30
CA GLN A 160 -18.80 -5.90 17.15
C GLN A 160 -19.77 -4.73 16.91
N ASN A 161 -19.33 -3.51 17.22
CA ASN A 161 -20.13 -2.30 17.18
C ASN A 161 -19.92 -1.52 15.86
N CYS A 162 -20.73 -1.86 14.87
CA CYS A 162 -20.69 -1.23 13.55
C CYS A 162 -21.01 0.30 13.58
N GLU A 163 -21.82 0.76 14.54
CA GLU A 163 -22.16 2.18 14.67
C GLU A 163 -20.94 2.98 15.14
N ALA A 164 -20.28 2.52 16.21
CA ALA A 164 -19.04 3.12 16.72
C ALA A 164 -17.93 3.14 15.65
N PHE A 165 -17.80 2.06 14.87
CA PHE A 165 -16.86 2.00 13.75
C PHE A 165 -17.13 3.09 12.71
N THR A 166 -18.41 3.26 12.32
CA THR A 166 -18.80 4.25 11.30
C THR A 166 -18.66 5.68 11.83
N GLU A 167 -18.97 5.91 13.11
CA GLU A 167 -18.80 7.21 13.77
C GLU A 167 -17.32 7.61 13.83
N ALA A 168 -16.43 6.70 14.24
CA ALA A 168 -14.99 6.94 14.29
C ALA A 168 -14.41 7.32 12.91
N ILE A 169 -14.85 6.65 11.84
CA ILE A 169 -14.47 6.99 10.47
C ILE A 169 -14.98 8.39 10.09
N LYS A 170 -16.22 8.72 10.43
CA LYS A 170 -16.83 10.02 10.10
C LYS A 170 -16.15 11.17 10.83
N GLU A 171 -15.83 10.98 12.12
CA GLU A 171 -15.03 11.94 12.88
C GLU A 171 -13.67 12.16 12.22
N PHE A 172 -13.00 11.09 11.83
CA PHE A 172 -11.70 11.18 11.18
C PHE A 172 -11.79 11.88 9.82
N ASP A 173 -12.72 11.50 8.95
CA ASP A 173 -12.89 12.08 7.60
C ASP A 173 -13.19 13.59 7.64
N SER A 174 -13.90 14.04 8.68
CA SER A 174 -14.19 15.47 8.87
C SER A 174 -12.95 16.34 9.11
N ILE A 175 -11.88 15.72 9.63
CA ILE A 175 -10.63 16.41 9.98
C ILE A 175 -9.52 16.07 8.96
N SER A 176 -9.44 14.81 8.57
CA SER A 176 -8.45 14.22 7.69
C SER A 176 -9.19 13.47 6.58
N ARG A 177 -9.35 14.13 5.42
CA ARG A 177 -10.08 13.57 4.28
C ARG A 177 -9.50 12.22 3.86
N LEU A 178 -10.35 11.20 3.82
CA LEU A 178 -9.98 9.86 3.40
C LEU A 178 -9.73 9.81 1.89
N ASP A 179 -8.67 9.11 1.49
CA ASP A 179 -8.44 8.78 0.09
C ASP A 179 -9.32 7.59 -0.36
N GLN A 180 -9.40 7.38 -1.67
CA GLN A 180 -10.22 6.29 -2.24
C GLN A 180 -9.75 4.92 -1.75
N TRP A 181 -8.44 4.74 -1.54
CA TRP A 181 -7.87 3.48 -1.09
C TRP A 181 -8.27 3.17 0.35
N GLN A 182 -8.10 4.13 1.27
CA GLN A 182 -8.48 4.04 2.68
C GLN A 182 -9.97 3.77 2.81
N THR A 183 -10.80 4.49 2.06
CA THR A 183 -12.26 4.28 2.04
C THR A 183 -12.59 2.85 1.64
N THR A 184 -11.93 2.32 0.60
CA THR A 184 -12.15 0.94 0.13
C THR A 184 -11.75 -0.09 1.18
N MET A 185 -10.59 0.08 1.83
CA MET A 185 -10.12 -0.83 2.87
C MET A 185 -11.02 -0.79 4.11
N LEU A 186 -11.40 0.40 4.58
CA LEU A 186 -12.31 0.58 5.72
C LEU A 186 -13.69 -0.02 5.45
N LEU A 187 -14.20 0.07 4.22
CA LEU A 187 -15.45 -0.59 3.84
C LEU A 187 -15.32 -2.13 3.84
N ARG A 188 -14.17 -2.68 3.42
CA ARG A 188 -13.91 -4.12 3.51
C ARG A 188 -13.90 -4.60 4.97
N ILE A 189 -13.22 -3.87 5.85
CA ILE A 189 -13.21 -4.12 7.30
C ILE A 189 -14.62 -3.99 7.90
N LYS A 190 -15.39 -2.98 7.50
CA LYS A 190 -16.77 -2.84 8.00
C LYS A 190 -17.62 -4.06 7.66
N LYS A 191 -17.43 -4.64 6.46
CA LYS A 191 -18.14 -5.87 6.06
C LYS A 191 -17.78 -7.08 6.92
N THR A 192 -16.54 -7.18 7.44
CA THR A 192 -16.17 -8.28 8.34
C THR A 192 -16.89 -8.19 9.68
N ILE A 193 -17.12 -6.98 10.21
CA ILE A 193 -17.89 -6.74 11.45
C ILE A 193 -19.38 -7.05 11.29
N GLN A 194 -19.97 -6.70 10.14
CA GLN A 194 -21.41 -6.88 9.91
C GLN A 194 -21.81 -8.35 9.71
N GLY A 195 -20.84 -9.26 9.58
CA GLY A 195 -21.08 -10.64 9.15
C GLY A 195 -21.55 -10.68 7.70
N ASP A 196 -21.32 -11.82 7.04
CA ASP A 196 -21.64 -12.08 5.64
C ASP A 196 -23.17 -12.13 5.37
N GLU A 197 -23.88 -11.00 5.53
CA GLU A 197 -25.26 -10.82 5.03
C GLU A 197 -25.24 -10.22 3.61
N GLY A 198 -24.38 -10.75 2.72
CA GLY A 198 -24.08 -10.12 1.44
C GLY A 198 -24.06 -10.99 0.19
N ASP A 199 -23.68 -12.27 0.27
CA ASP A 199 -23.52 -13.12 -0.93
C ASP A 199 -24.36 -14.41 -0.87
N LEU A 200 -25.66 -14.25 -0.66
CA LEU A 200 -26.69 -15.20 -1.07
C LEU A 200 -27.66 -14.49 -2.02
N LYS A 201 -27.29 -14.39 -3.30
CA LYS A 201 -28.24 -14.26 -4.42
C LYS A 201 -27.64 -14.73 -5.74
#